data_AF-A0A8S0YKI1-F1
#
_entry.id   AF-A0A8S0YKI1-F1
#
_cell.length_a   1.000
_cell.length_b   1.000
_cell.length_c   1.000
_cell.angle_alpha   90.00
_cell.angle_beta   90.00
_cell.angle_gamma   90.00
#
_symmetry.space_group_name_H-M   'P 1'
#
loop_
_entity.id
_entity.type
_entity.pdbx_description
1 polymer ?
#
loop_
_entity_poly.entity_id
_entity_poly.type
_entity_poly.pdbx_seq_one_letter_code
_entity_poly.pdbx_strand_id
1 'polypeptide(L)'
;MVSTIFLLDKEISKEDLMKRLRLTAYVLKKITPEQFDILKIWLKNIMKPRLDDESKVKVEEILEKSSQGEVDSMVSNLGKTIDNIIKEGRKEGEKEGKKAGLLQGLEKLLDIKFSDISYMSRIERIEDENTLNSVFEDAVKSNSIEEFKEKLRQRKLN
;
A
#
# COMPACT_ATOMS: atom_id res chain seq x y z
N MET A 1 -25.52 9.04 19.91
CA MET A 1 -24.22 9.55 19.41
C MET A 1 -23.13 8.50 19.46
N VAL A 2 -22.98 7.74 20.56
CA VAL A 2 -21.99 6.64 20.66
C VAL A 2 -22.24 5.51 19.62
N SER A 3 -23.49 5.26 19.24
CA SER A 3 -23.86 4.22 18.26
C SER A 3 -23.41 4.50 16.82
N THR A 4 -23.31 5.77 16.42
CA THR A 4 -22.83 6.15 15.07
C THR A 4 -21.31 6.01 14.95
N ILE A 5 -20.59 6.21 16.05
CA ILE A 5 -19.14 6.00 16.15
C ILE A 5 -18.81 4.50 16.14
N PHE A 6 -19.59 3.68 16.86
CA PHE A 6 -19.43 2.22 16.89
C PHE A 6 -19.70 1.54 15.53
N LEU A 7 -20.57 2.13 14.69
CA LEU A 7 -20.84 1.62 13.33
C LEU A 7 -19.72 1.90 12.32
N LEU A 8 -18.82 2.84 12.63
CA LEU A 8 -17.62 3.18 11.85
C LEU A 8 -16.36 2.46 12.34
N ASP A 9 -16.41 1.92 13.57
CA ASP A 9 -15.27 1.27 14.26
C ASP A 9 -15.16 -0.24 13.99
N LYS A 10 -16.14 -0.85 13.32
CA LYS A 10 -15.99 -2.23 12.83
C LYS A 10 -15.23 -2.23 11.52
N GLU A 11 -14.29 -3.16 11.35
CA GLU A 11 -13.72 -3.51 10.05
C GLU A 11 -14.86 -3.90 9.09
N ILE A 12 -15.32 -2.94 8.28
CA ILE A 12 -16.34 -3.15 7.26
C ILE A 12 -15.64 -3.83 6.09
N SER A 13 -16.10 -5.03 5.71
CA SER A 13 -15.58 -5.71 4.52
C SER A 13 -15.82 -4.86 3.26
N LYS A 14 -14.98 -5.05 2.25
CA LYS A 14 -15.10 -4.35 0.97
C LYS A 14 -16.51 -4.52 0.37
N GLU A 15 -17.08 -5.72 0.43
CA GLU A 15 -18.43 -5.99 -0.07
C GLU A 15 -19.51 -5.23 0.71
N ASP A 16 -19.40 -5.16 2.04
CA ASP A 16 -20.36 -4.41 2.87
C ASP A 16 -20.21 -2.90 2.68
N LEU A 17 -18.99 -2.39 2.52
CA LEU A 17 -18.74 -0.99 2.18
C LEU A 17 -19.38 -0.65 0.83
N MET A 18 -19.17 -1.49 -0.19
CA MET A 18 -19.76 -1.30 -1.53
C MET A 18 -21.28 -1.43 -1.52
N LYS A 19 -21.84 -2.35 -0.72
CA LYS A 19 -23.28 -2.50 -0.55
C LYS A 19 -23.90 -1.28 0.15
N ARG A 20 -23.26 -0.78 1.20
CA ARG A 20 -23.68 0.45 1.90
C ARG A 20 -23.58 1.66 0.97
N LEU A 21 -22.46 1.84 0.27
CA LEU A 21 -22.29 2.92 -0.72
C LEU A 21 -23.36 2.87 -1.81
N ARG A 22 -23.72 1.68 -2.32
CA ARG A 22 -24.81 1.52 -3.31
C ARG A 22 -26.19 1.84 -2.73
N LEU A 23 -26.48 1.41 -1.50
CA LEU A 23 -27.72 1.74 -0.81
C LEU A 23 -27.82 3.24 -0.53
N THR A 24 -26.71 3.88 -0.14
CA THR A 24 -26.63 5.33 0.01
C THR A 24 -26.80 6.00 -1.35
N ALA A 25 -26.15 5.54 -2.42
CA ALA A 25 -26.30 6.08 -3.78
C ALA A 25 -27.76 6.11 -4.28
N TYR A 26 -28.57 5.10 -3.93
CA TYR A 26 -30.00 5.08 -4.25
C TYR A 26 -30.78 6.21 -3.54
N VAL A 27 -30.42 6.52 -2.30
CA VAL A 27 -30.96 7.68 -1.55
C VAL A 27 -30.41 8.99 -2.13
N LEU A 28 -29.15 9.00 -2.58
CA LEU A 28 -28.48 10.14 -3.21
C LEU A 28 -29.00 10.46 -4.63
N LYS A 29 -29.77 9.59 -5.28
CA LYS A 29 -30.47 9.96 -6.52
C LYS A 29 -31.65 10.90 -6.28
N LYS A 30 -32.12 11.02 -5.04
CA LYS A 30 -33.27 11.85 -4.65
C LYS A 30 -32.89 13.16 -3.97
N ILE A 31 -31.59 13.44 -3.81
CA ILE A 31 -31.11 14.69 -3.21
C ILE A 31 -30.93 15.77 -4.28
N THR A 32 -30.98 17.03 -3.87
CA THR A 32 -30.78 18.19 -4.77
C THR A 32 -29.33 18.31 -5.25
N PRO A 33 -29.05 19.03 -6.36
CA PRO A 33 -27.69 19.28 -6.82
C PRO A 33 -26.77 19.86 -5.73
N GLU A 34 -27.30 20.78 -4.91
CA GLU A 34 -26.55 21.42 -3.81
C GLU A 34 -26.18 20.40 -2.73
N GLN A 35 -27.10 19.49 -2.39
CA GLN A 35 -26.83 18.41 -1.44
C GLN A 35 -25.81 17.41 -2.02
N PHE A 36 -25.79 17.22 -3.33
CA PHE A 36 -24.82 16.36 -4.00
C PHE A 36 -23.41 16.96 -3.95
N ASP A 37 -23.27 18.28 -4.09
CA ASP A 37 -21.99 18.96 -3.91
C ASP A 37 -21.48 18.85 -2.46
N ILE A 38 -22.37 19.00 -1.47
CA ILE A 38 -22.03 18.79 -0.04
C ILE A 38 -21.52 17.35 0.18
N LEU A 39 -22.15 16.36 -0.42
CA LEU A 39 -21.70 14.97 -0.36
C LEU A 39 -20.30 14.81 -0.95
N LYS A 40 -20.02 15.38 -2.12
CA LYS A 40 -18.69 15.29 -2.76
C LYS A 40 -17.59 15.84 -1.85
N ILE A 41 -17.85 16.99 -1.22
CA ILE A 41 -16.91 17.61 -0.27
C ILE A 41 -16.68 16.70 0.94
N TRP A 42 -17.77 16.15 1.52
CA TRP A 42 -17.66 15.23 2.65
C TRP A 42 -16.88 13.96 2.30
N LEU A 43 -17.17 13.35 1.14
CA LEU A 43 -16.50 12.14 0.67
C LEU A 43 -15.01 12.38 0.42
N LYS A 44 -14.66 13.52 -0.20
CA LYS A 44 -13.27 13.97 -0.38
C LYS A 44 -12.53 14.05 0.95
N ASN A 45 -13.14 14.66 1.97
CA ASN A 45 -12.53 14.82 3.29
C ASN A 45 -12.31 13.49 4.04
N ILE A 46 -13.17 12.49 3.82
CA ILE A 46 -13.00 11.15 4.41
C ILE A 46 -11.90 10.36 3.71
N MET A 47 -11.83 10.44 2.39
CA MET A 47 -10.91 9.64 1.59
C MET A 47 -9.49 10.21 1.61
N LYS A 48 -9.33 11.54 1.57
CA LYS A 48 -8.02 12.20 1.44
C LYS A 48 -6.97 11.75 2.47
N PRO A 49 -7.26 11.56 3.77
CA PRO A 49 -6.26 11.10 4.74
C PRO A 49 -5.80 9.65 4.55
N ARG A 50 -6.53 8.85 3.76
CA ARG A 50 -6.34 7.40 3.62
C ARG A 50 -5.73 7.00 2.28
N LEU A 51 -5.39 7.97 1.44
CA LEU A 51 -4.91 7.78 0.09
C LEU A 51 -3.50 8.35 -0.07
N ASP A 52 -2.68 7.68 -0.85
CA ASP A 52 -1.44 8.25 -1.38
C ASP A 52 -1.75 9.43 -2.33
N ASP A 53 -0.74 10.22 -2.66
CA ASP A 53 -0.95 11.46 -3.41
C ASP A 53 -1.48 11.25 -4.83
N GLU A 54 -1.11 10.16 -5.49
CA GLU A 54 -1.62 9.84 -6.83
C GLU A 54 -3.11 9.45 -6.77
N SER A 55 -3.46 8.61 -5.81
CA SER A 55 -4.84 8.21 -5.56
C SER A 55 -5.75 9.37 -5.14
N LYS A 56 -5.21 10.33 -4.36
CA LYS A 56 -5.93 11.57 -4.01
C LYS A 56 -6.35 12.34 -5.26
N VAL A 57 -5.42 12.57 -6.19
CA VAL A 57 -5.71 13.31 -7.44
C VAL A 57 -6.77 12.61 -8.27
N LYS A 58 -6.66 11.28 -8.45
CA LYS A 58 -7.65 10.49 -9.22
C LYS A 58 -9.04 10.56 -8.61
N VAL A 59 -9.14 10.44 -7.28
CA VAL A 59 -10.43 10.51 -6.58
C VAL A 59 -11.02 11.93 -6.67
N GLU A 60 -10.20 12.96 -6.52
CA GLU A 60 -10.62 14.35 -6.64
C GLU A 60 -11.17 14.66 -8.04
N GLU A 61 -10.49 14.21 -9.09
CA GLU A 61 -10.94 14.36 -10.48
C GLU A 61 -12.29 13.66 -10.74
N ILE A 62 -12.49 12.44 -10.21
CA ILE A 62 -13.75 11.69 -10.34
C ILE A 62 -14.89 12.42 -9.64
N LEU A 63 -14.64 12.98 -8.45
CA LEU A 63 -15.66 13.70 -7.70
C LEU A 63 -16.00 15.02 -8.41
N GLU A 64 -15.00 15.81 -8.80
CA GLU A 64 -15.24 17.11 -9.44
C GLU A 64 -16.00 17.01 -10.77
N LYS A 65 -15.70 15.99 -11.58
CA LYS A 65 -16.37 15.79 -12.87
C LYS A 65 -17.78 15.21 -12.76
N SER A 66 -18.19 14.74 -11.59
CA SER A 66 -19.49 14.10 -11.42
C SER A 66 -20.60 15.09 -11.11
N SER A 67 -21.73 14.89 -11.81
CA SER A 67 -22.99 15.59 -11.59
C SER A 67 -24.03 14.68 -10.93
N GLN A 68 -25.12 15.25 -10.39
CA GLN A 68 -26.19 14.48 -9.75
C GLN A 68 -26.82 13.43 -10.70
N GLY A 69 -26.89 13.71 -12.00
CA GLY A 69 -27.41 12.76 -13.01
C GLY A 69 -26.49 11.57 -13.28
N GLU A 70 -25.23 11.63 -12.86
CA GLU A 70 -24.17 10.68 -13.21
C GLU A 70 -23.65 9.93 -11.97
N VAL A 71 -24.44 9.88 -10.90
CA VAL A 71 -24.10 9.20 -9.64
C VAL A 71 -23.66 7.75 -9.87
N ASP A 72 -24.32 7.01 -10.77
CA ASP A 72 -23.95 5.62 -11.06
C ASP A 72 -22.55 5.52 -11.69
N SER A 73 -22.22 6.46 -12.59
CA SER A 73 -20.89 6.56 -13.21
C SER A 73 -19.83 6.92 -12.18
N MET A 74 -20.12 7.88 -11.28
CA MET A 74 -19.24 8.23 -10.17
C MET A 74 -18.97 7.02 -9.28
N VAL A 75 -20.01 6.29 -8.85
CA VAL A 75 -19.88 5.10 -8.00
C VAL A 75 -19.06 4.02 -8.69
N SER A 76 -19.29 3.79 -9.99
CA SER A 76 -18.49 2.84 -10.77
C SER A 76 -17.01 3.23 -10.83
N ASN A 77 -16.72 4.50 -11.12
CA ASN A 77 -15.36 5.00 -11.24
C ASN A 77 -14.62 4.96 -9.90
N LEU A 78 -15.25 5.38 -8.80
CA LEU A 78 -14.70 5.25 -7.46
C LEU A 78 -14.43 3.79 -7.10
N GLY A 79 -15.34 2.88 -7.43
CA GLY A 79 -15.15 1.44 -7.22
C GLY A 79 -13.91 0.90 -7.94
N LYS A 80 -13.71 1.26 -9.22
CA LYS A 80 -12.52 0.88 -9.98
C LYS A 80 -11.24 1.46 -9.39
N THR A 81 -11.26 2.72 -8.96
CA THR A 81 -10.09 3.35 -8.32
C THR A 81 -9.74 2.63 -7.02
N ILE A 82 -10.71 2.29 -6.18
CA ILE A 82 -10.50 1.50 -4.96
C ILE A 82 -9.93 0.12 -5.29
N ASP A 83 -10.44 -0.56 -6.32
CA ASP A 83 -9.92 -1.86 -6.75
C ASP A 83 -8.45 -1.79 -7.17
N ASN A 84 -8.07 -0.72 -7.89
CA ASN A 84 -6.68 -0.49 -8.29
C ASN A 84 -5.78 -0.22 -7.08
N ILE A 85 -6.20 0.63 -6.15
CA ILE A 85 -5.47 0.91 -4.90
C ILE A 85 -5.21 -0.39 -4.13
N ILE A 86 -6.23 -1.24 -3.98
CA ILE A 86 -6.08 -2.53 -3.29
C ILE A 86 -5.10 -3.43 -4.03
N LYS A 87 -5.17 -3.46 -5.37
CA LYS A 87 -4.27 -4.28 -6.19
C LYS A 87 -2.82 -3.81 -6.10
N GLU A 88 -2.59 -2.50 -6.12
CA GLU A 88 -1.27 -1.89 -5.96
C GLU A 88 -0.73 -2.13 -4.55
N GLY A 89 -1.54 -1.92 -3.52
CA GLY A 89 -1.16 -2.22 -2.14
C GLY A 89 -0.79 -3.69 -1.92
N ARG A 90 -1.49 -4.64 -2.56
CA ARG A 90 -1.08 -6.06 -2.53
C ARG A 90 0.25 -6.32 -3.21
N LYS A 91 0.50 -5.69 -4.36
CA LYS A 91 1.78 -5.82 -5.07
C LYS A 91 2.92 -5.25 -4.25
N GLU A 92 2.72 -4.09 -3.64
CA GLU A 92 3.74 -3.45 -2.81
C GLU A 92 4.01 -4.28 -1.55
N GLY A 93 2.95 -4.76 -0.89
CA GLY A 93 3.09 -5.69 0.24
C GLY A 93 3.81 -7.00 -0.12
N GLU A 94 3.62 -7.53 -1.34
CA GLU A 94 4.37 -8.70 -1.80
C GLU A 94 5.87 -8.39 -1.96
N LYS A 95 6.22 -7.24 -2.54
CA LYS A 95 7.62 -6.81 -2.67
C LYS A 95 8.26 -6.56 -1.31
N GLU A 96 7.60 -5.82 -0.43
CA GLU A 96 8.06 -5.57 0.94
C GLU A 96 8.23 -6.89 1.70
N GLY A 97 7.28 -7.81 1.56
CA GLY A 97 7.34 -9.15 2.15
C GLY A 97 8.52 -9.98 1.66
N LYS A 98 8.80 -9.98 0.34
CA LYS A 98 9.98 -10.64 -0.24
C LYS A 98 11.27 -10.05 0.29
N LYS A 99 11.38 -8.71 0.31
CA LYS A 99 12.55 -8.00 0.85
C LYS A 99 12.77 -8.32 2.33
N ALA A 100 11.72 -8.25 3.14
CA ALA A 100 11.79 -8.57 4.57
C ALA A 100 12.21 -10.03 4.79
N GLY A 101 11.65 -10.97 4.02
CA GLY A 101 12.04 -12.38 4.07
C GLY A 101 13.50 -12.62 3.69
N LEU A 102 14.00 -11.94 2.66
CA LEU A 102 15.41 -12.01 2.26
C LEU A 102 16.34 -11.46 3.35
N LEU A 103 16.01 -10.31 3.94
CA LEU A 103 16.79 -9.72 5.03
C LEU A 103 16.84 -10.63 6.26
N GLN A 104 15.71 -11.18 6.69
CA GLN A 104 15.64 -12.13 7.80
C GLN A 104 16.44 -13.41 7.51
N GLY A 105 16.33 -13.93 6.28
CA GLY A 105 17.09 -15.10 5.85
C GLY A 105 18.59 -14.82 5.86
N LEU A 106 19.00 -13.63 5.43
CA LEU A 106 20.39 -13.23 5.37
C LEU A 106 20.98 -13.03 6.77
N GLU A 107 20.26 -12.35 7.67
CA GLU A 107 20.65 -12.21 9.08
C GLU A 107 20.91 -13.57 9.71
N LYS A 108 19.96 -14.50 9.57
CA LYS A 108 20.08 -15.85 10.10
C LYS A 108 21.22 -16.65 9.46
N LEU A 109 21.43 -16.49 8.16
CA LEU A 109 22.56 -17.12 7.45
C LEU A 109 23.90 -16.62 8.00
N LEU A 110 24.04 -15.30 8.15
CA LEU A 110 25.28 -14.70 8.65
C LEU A 110 25.55 -15.13 10.10
N ASP A 111 24.52 -15.17 10.94
CA ASP A 111 24.64 -15.64 12.32
C ASP A 111 25.07 -17.12 12.41
N ILE A 112 24.42 -18.00 11.64
CA ILE A 112 24.73 -19.44 11.64
C ILE A 112 26.11 -19.72 11.06
N LYS A 113 26.44 -19.09 9.92
CA LYS A 113 27.62 -19.44 9.13
C LYS A 113 28.88 -18.75 9.63
N PHE A 114 28.74 -17.52 10.11
CA PHE A 114 29.86 -16.66 10.46
C PHE A 114 29.81 -16.16 11.90
N SER A 115 28.67 -16.29 12.59
CA SER A 115 28.43 -15.71 13.92
C SER A 115 28.72 -14.21 13.96
N ASP A 116 28.48 -13.52 12.83
CA ASP A 116 28.71 -12.08 12.66
C ASP A 116 27.63 -11.46 11.77
N ILE A 117 26.78 -10.63 12.37
CA ILE A 117 25.71 -9.87 11.70
C ILE A 117 26.03 -8.37 11.55
N SER A 118 27.28 -7.94 11.78
CA SER A 118 27.64 -6.52 11.87
C SER A 118 27.35 -5.73 10.59
N TYR A 119 27.16 -6.42 9.45
CA TYR A 119 26.88 -5.82 8.14
C TYR A 119 25.40 -5.65 7.84
N MET A 120 24.49 -6.18 8.67
CA MET A 120 23.04 -6.09 8.43
C MET A 120 22.57 -4.65 8.24
N SER A 121 23.06 -3.72 9.06
CA SER A 121 22.75 -2.27 8.95
C SER A 121 23.09 -1.65 7.59
N ARG A 122 24.05 -2.21 6.84
CA ARG A 122 24.38 -1.78 5.47
C ARG A 122 23.52 -2.49 4.44
N ILE A 123 23.20 -3.76 4.67
CA ILE A 123 22.41 -4.59 3.75
C ILE A 123 20.93 -4.17 3.75
N GLU A 124 20.39 -3.77 4.91
CA GLU A 124 19.02 -3.24 5.05
C GLU A 124 18.75 -2.00 4.20
N ARG A 125 19.80 -1.21 3.90
CA ARG A 125 19.71 -0.01 3.06
C ARG A 125 19.60 -0.33 1.57
N ILE A 126 19.84 -1.58 1.17
CA ILE A 126 19.69 -1.99 -0.22
C ILE A 126 18.21 -2.02 -0.57
N GLU A 127 17.80 -1.16 -1.50
CA GLU A 127 16.42 -1.11 -1.98
C GLU A 127 16.14 -2.09 -3.11
N ASP A 128 17.12 -2.30 -3.99
CA ASP A 128 16.98 -3.19 -5.15
C ASP A 128 17.01 -4.68 -4.75
N GLU A 129 15.91 -5.38 -5.05
CA GLU A 129 15.73 -6.79 -4.74
C GLU A 129 16.77 -7.70 -5.43
N ASN A 130 17.16 -7.38 -6.67
CA ASN A 130 18.15 -8.17 -7.41
C ASN A 130 19.53 -8.07 -6.75
N THR A 131 19.90 -6.86 -6.33
CA THR A 131 21.13 -6.61 -5.58
C THR A 131 21.08 -7.38 -4.26
N LEU A 132 19.97 -7.32 -3.51
CA LEU A 132 19.82 -8.04 -2.25
C LEU A 132 19.94 -9.57 -2.43
N ASN A 133 19.31 -10.13 -3.48
CA ASN A 133 19.44 -11.56 -3.83
C ASN A 133 20.89 -11.94 -4.15
N SER A 134 21.60 -11.11 -4.92
CA SER A 134 23.00 -11.38 -5.23
C SER A 134 23.91 -11.29 -4.00
N VAL A 135 23.58 -10.43 -3.03
CA VAL A 135 24.25 -10.37 -1.72
C VAL A 135 23.98 -11.65 -0.92
N PHE A 136 22.74 -12.16 -0.96
CA PHE A 136 22.42 -13.45 -0.35
C PHE A 136 23.25 -14.59 -0.95
N GLU A 137 23.34 -14.66 -2.28
CA GLU A 137 24.19 -15.66 -2.94
C GLU A 137 25.66 -15.55 -2.56
N ASP A 138 26.19 -14.33 -2.45
CA ASP A 138 27.57 -14.12 -2.02
C ASP A 138 27.79 -14.64 -0.61
N ALA A 139 26.87 -14.38 0.33
CA ALA A 139 26.93 -14.91 1.69
C ALA A 139 26.93 -16.44 1.71
N VAL A 140 26.10 -17.07 0.86
CA VAL A 140 26.06 -18.53 0.70
C VAL A 140 27.37 -19.08 0.14
N LYS A 141 28.00 -18.39 -0.83
CA LYS A 141 29.21 -18.86 -1.52
C LYS A 141 30.51 -18.54 -0.78
N SER A 142 30.53 -17.55 0.09
CA SER A 142 31.75 -17.15 0.82
C SER A 142 32.14 -18.16 1.91
N ASN A 143 33.41 -18.46 2.06
CA ASN A 143 33.89 -19.42 3.06
C ASN A 143 34.15 -18.78 4.43
N SER A 144 34.35 -17.46 4.46
CA SER A 144 34.49 -16.69 5.69
C SER A 144 33.76 -15.36 5.59
N ILE A 145 33.60 -14.70 6.74
CA ILE A 145 32.98 -13.38 6.78
C ILE A 145 33.85 -12.34 6.07
N GLU A 146 35.18 -12.42 6.14
CA GLU A 146 36.10 -11.51 5.44
C GLU A 146 35.90 -11.58 3.93
N GLU A 147 35.76 -12.78 3.37
CA GLU A 147 35.49 -12.98 1.95
C GLU A 147 34.16 -12.33 1.54
N PHE A 148 33.12 -12.51 2.37
CA PHE A 148 31.83 -11.87 2.14
C PHE A 148 31.89 -10.34 2.25
N LYS A 149 32.57 -9.82 3.27
CA LYS A 149 32.79 -8.38 3.48
C LYS A 149 33.49 -7.74 2.28
N GLU A 150 34.46 -8.44 1.69
CA GLU A 150 35.19 -7.93 0.54
C GLU A 150 34.33 -7.90 -0.74
N LYS A 151 33.52 -8.94 -0.99
CA LYS A 151 32.52 -8.93 -2.08
C LYS A 151 31.52 -7.78 -1.92
N LEU A 152 31.03 -7.55 -0.70
CA LEU A 152 30.14 -6.43 -0.41
C LEU A 152 30.78 -5.06 -0.68
N ARG A 153 32.06 -4.87 -0.34
CA ARG A 153 32.78 -3.61 -0.61
C ARG A 153 32.95 -3.34 -2.10
N GLN A 154 33.24 -4.38 -2.88
CA GLN A 154 33.41 -4.27 -4.33
C GLN A 154 32.13 -3.82 -5.04
N ARG A 155 30.95 -4.12 -4.46
CA ARG A 155 29.66 -3.74 -5.01
C ARG A 155 29.34 -2.24 -4.95
N LYS A 156 30.15 -1.40 -4.29
CA LYS A 156 29.91 0.04 -4.11
C LYS A 156 28.44 0.34 -3.79
N LEU A 157 27.91 -0.38 -2.81
CA LEU A 157 26.56 -0.16 -2.30
C LEU A 157 26.49 1.27 -1.76
N ASN A 158 25.88 2.18 -2.53
CA ASN A 158 25.60 3.56 -2.14
C ASN A 158 24.35 3.59 -1.28
#